data_AF-X6NGT0-F1
#
_entry.id   AF-X6NGT0-F1
#
_cell.length_a   1.000
_cell.length_b   1.000
_cell.length_c   1.000
_cell.angle_alpha   90.00
_cell.angle_beta   90.00
_cell.angle_gamma   90.00
#
_symmetry.space_group_name_H-M   'P 1'
#
loop_
_entity.id
_entity.type
_entity.pdbx_description
1 polymer ?
#
loop_
_entity_poly.entity_id
_entity_poly.type
_entity_poly.pdbx_seq_one_letter_code
_entity_poly.pdbx_strand_id
1 'polypeptide(L)'
;MTQPRQESEFQKEIRRQAVGKTEEISFLKADHLEDRAWYERVNWLNCTVIFGVPLLSLYGAYTLNWKQFYWQTWVFAILYYFFTGLGITAGYHRFFSHKAYQASSMFFLFGFSFPCIEILFFLRNIGNSEISRQSCKKGTTSFADFYCFSCVCVNNYIVFRAHHRFTDTNDDPYNARRGFWYAHVGWMMLDQIEVKKVVPMEDLRASKIVRWQHNQYYWLGPFMAFILPMLICGLLWGDYRGGFYVAGVMRLLFVHHATWCVNSVAHWFGAFTFDDTISPRDSIITGLLTLGEGYHNFHHEFPNDFRNGIHWWDYDPTKWLISFLRFAGLAYNCIEFPWNEIIRGETDMEQKKLNDKKKGISYGVPIESLPVWSKEKLQAEVQKGRILIIVKDIVFDVEEFARSGRHPGGKSVFIERIGSDCTTDFNGGVYNHTNAARNLMSHMRVAKMQEYKKEQ
;
A
#
# COMPACT_ATOMS: atom_id res chain seq x y z
N MET A 1 35.62 -19.07 -26.42
CA MET A 1 34.54 -20.08 -26.32
C MET A 1 34.22 -20.27 -24.85
N THR A 2 33.17 -19.63 -24.36
CA THR A 2 32.67 -19.81 -22.99
C THR A 2 31.90 -21.14 -22.93
N GLN A 3 32.35 -22.08 -22.09
CA GLN A 3 31.62 -23.32 -21.85
C GLN A 3 30.20 -23.00 -21.32
N PRO A 4 29.16 -23.77 -21.71
CA PRO A 4 27.83 -23.59 -21.14
C PRO A 4 27.88 -23.92 -19.65
N ARG A 5 27.41 -22.99 -18.81
CA ARG A 5 27.24 -23.22 -17.37
C ARG A 5 26.28 -24.40 -17.18
N GLN A 6 26.71 -25.44 -16.47
CA GLN A 6 25.82 -26.55 -16.11
C GLN A 6 24.67 -26.02 -15.23
N GLU A 7 23.45 -26.29 -15.66
CA GLU A 7 22.21 -25.90 -14.97
C GLU A 7 22.15 -26.60 -13.60
N SER A 8 21.96 -25.85 -12.52
CA SER A 8 21.91 -26.39 -11.15
C SER A 8 20.67 -27.28 -10.94
N GLU A 9 20.71 -28.24 -10.01
CA GLU A 9 19.54 -29.08 -9.68
C GLU A 9 18.32 -28.25 -9.26
N PHE A 10 18.54 -27.10 -8.61
CA PHE A 10 17.48 -26.14 -8.29
C PHE A 10 16.83 -25.54 -9.56
N GLN A 11 17.64 -25.19 -10.57
CA GLN A 11 17.13 -24.69 -11.85
C GLN A 11 16.37 -25.78 -12.62
N LYS A 12 16.84 -27.04 -12.58
CA LYS A 12 16.12 -28.17 -13.15
C LYS A 12 14.79 -28.43 -12.46
N GLU A 13 14.74 -28.31 -11.13
CA GLU A 13 13.52 -28.44 -10.32
C GLU A 13 12.51 -27.33 -10.67
N ILE A 14 12.94 -26.06 -10.72
CA ILE A 14 12.09 -24.94 -11.15
C ILE A 14 11.58 -25.16 -12.58
N ARG A 15 12.44 -25.62 -13.49
CA ARG A 15 12.05 -25.86 -14.88
C ARG A 15 11.06 -27.02 -15.00
N ARG A 16 11.23 -28.11 -14.24
CA ARG A 16 10.26 -29.21 -14.17
C ARG A 16 8.90 -28.73 -13.64
N GLN A 17 8.91 -27.89 -12.60
CA GLN A 17 7.70 -27.31 -12.03
C GLN A 17 7.05 -26.26 -12.96
N ALA A 18 7.84 -25.54 -13.75
CA ALA A 18 7.35 -24.57 -14.74
C ALA A 18 6.74 -25.27 -15.96
N VAL A 19 7.38 -26.32 -16.47
CA VAL A 19 6.90 -27.09 -17.64
C VAL A 19 5.59 -27.83 -17.32
N GLY A 20 5.42 -28.33 -16.09
CA GLY A 20 4.17 -28.95 -15.62
C GLY A 20 3.02 -27.98 -15.29
N LYS A 21 3.24 -26.65 -15.34
CA LYS A 21 2.23 -25.61 -15.05
C LYS A 21 1.77 -24.84 -16.28
N THR A 22 2.19 -25.26 -17.46
CA THR A 22 1.72 -24.72 -18.75
C THR A 22 0.50 -25.49 -19.27
N GLU A 23 -0.28 -26.14 -18.39
CA GLU A 23 -1.70 -26.29 -18.69
C GLU A 23 -2.31 -24.90 -18.52
N GLU A 24 -2.95 -24.43 -19.58
CA GLU A 24 -3.65 -23.15 -19.64
C GLU A 24 -4.20 -22.80 -18.26
N ILE A 25 -3.64 -21.74 -17.65
CA ILE A 25 -4.42 -20.85 -16.80
C ILE A 25 -5.46 -20.26 -17.76
N SER A 26 -6.42 -21.08 -18.16
CA SER A 26 -7.71 -20.64 -18.60
C SER A 26 -8.16 -19.83 -17.41
N PHE A 27 -8.03 -18.51 -17.55
CA PHE A 27 -8.83 -17.58 -16.80
C PHE A 27 -10.20 -18.24 -16.79
N LEU A 28 -10.62 -18.75 -15.63
CA LEU A 28 -12.03 -19.02 -15.40
C LEU A 28 -12.63 -17.64 -15.65
N LYS A 29 -13.11 -17.41 -16.88
CA LYS A 29 -13.97 -16.29 -17.17
C LYS A 29 -14.98 -16.36 -16.06
N ALA A 30 -15.12 -15.28 -15.29
CA ALA A 30 -16.21 -15.15 -14.37
C ALA A 30 -17.46 -15.57 -15.13
N ASP A 31 -18.00 -16.76 -14.83
CA ASP A 31 -19.14 -17.29 -15.55
C ASP A 31 -20.25 -16.27 -15.33
N HIS A 32 -20.49 -15.41 -16.32
CA HIS A 32 -21.61 -14.52 -16.51
C HIS A 32 -22.11 -13.76 -15.25
N LEU A 33 -21.25 -13.55 -14.23
CA LEU A 33 -21.61 -12.87 -12.98
C LEU A 33 -22.08 -11.45 -13.28
N GLU A 34 -21.43 -10.78 -14.23
CA GLU A 34 -21.81 -9.44 -14.69
C GLU A 34 -23.08 -9.45 -15.54
N ASP A 35 -23.40 -10.56 -16.21
CA ASP A 35 -24.60 -10.73 -17.02
C ASP A 35 -25.85 -11.07 -16.18
N ARG A 36 -25.66 -11.53 -14.93
CA ARG A 36 -26.75 -11.72 -13.98
C ARG A 36 -27.34 -10.37 -13.53
N ALA A 37 -28.64 -10.34 -13.32
CA ALA A 37 -29.32 -9.16 -12.80
C ALA A 37 -28.75 -8.77 -11.43
N TRP A 38 -28.72 -7.47 -11.13
CA TRP A 38 -27.97 -6.96 -9.96
C TRP A 38 -28.37 -7.62 -8.63
N TYR A 39 -29.64 -7.98 -8.46
CA TYR A 39 -30.19 -8.60 -7.24
C TYR A 39 -29.80 -10.07 -7.09
N GLU A 40 -29.50 -10.77 -8.19
CA GLU A 40 -29.03 -12.16 -8.17
C GLU A 40 -27.57 -12.27 -7.75
N ARG A 41 -26.84 -11.16 -7.86
CA ARG A 41 -25.45 -11.01 -7.42
C ARG A 41 -25.35 -10.66 -5.94
N VAL A 42 -26.46 -10.30 -5.29
CA VAL A 42 -26.46 -9.90 -3.88
C VAL A 42 -26.44 -11.13 -2.99
N ASN A 43 -25.43 -11.18 -2.11
CA ASN A 43 -25.36 -12.17 -1.06
C ASN A 43 -26.19 -11.71 0.15
N TRP A 44 -27.49 -12.01 0.11
CA TRP A 44 -28.46 -11.56 1.11
C TRP A 44 -28.13 -12.00 2.54
N LEU A 45 -27.46 -13.14 2.71
CA LEU A 45 -27.02 -13.55 4.04
C LEU A 45 -25.90 -12.63 4.55
N ASN A 46 -24.88 -12.37 3.74
CA ASN A 46 -23.81 -11.47 4.12
C ASN A 46 -24.34 -10.07 4.41
N CYS A 47 -25.26 -9.57 3.57
CA CYS A 47 -25.95 -8.31 3.83
C CYS A 47 -26.61 -8.30 5.22
N THR A 48 -27.37 -9.34 5.56
CA THR A 48 -28.03 -9.46 6.87
C THR A 48 -27.02 -9.42 8.02
N VAL A 49 -25.90 -10.12 7.88
CA VAL A 49 -24.85 -10.20 8.89
C VAL A 49 -24.07 -8.88 9.02
N ILE A 50 -23.72 -8.25 7.90
CA ILE A 50 -22.98 -6.98 7.80
C ILE A 50 -23.80 -5.83 8.35
N PHE A 51 -25.10 -5.73 8.02
CA PHE A 51 -25.97 -4.67 8.52
C PHE A 51 -26.51 -4.95 9.92
N GLY A 52 -26.56 -6.21 10.36
CA GLY A 52 -27.07 -6.59 11.67
C GLY A 52 -26.30 -5.96 12.83
N VAL A 53 -24.97 -5.98 12.80
CA VAL A 53 -24.13 -5.40 13.86
C VAL A 53 -24.28 -3.87 13.96
N PRO A 54 -24.17 -3.08 12.87
CA PRO A 54 -24.46 -1.64 12.91
C PRO A 54 -25.87 -1.31 13.39
N LEU A 55 -26.90 -2.03 12.92
CA LEU A 55 -28.27 -1.80 13.34
C LEU A 55 -28.47 -2.08 14.83
N LEU A 56 -27.92 -3.19 15.33
CA LEU A 56 -27.96 -3.53 16.75
C LEU A 56 -27.19 -2.51 17.60
N SER A 57 -26.04 -2.04 17.10
CA SER A 57 -25.26 -0.98 17.72
C SER A 57 -26.07 0.32 17.79
N LEU A 58 -26.65 0.80 16.69
CA LEU A 58 -27.46 2.02 16.69
C LEU A 58 -28.71 1.89 17.57
N TYR A 59 -29.38 0.75 17.53
CA TYR A 59 -30.55 0.48 18.37
C TYR A 59 -30.21 0.54 19.86
N GLY A 60 -29.15 -0.15 20.29
CA GLY A 60 -28.73 -0.08 21.68
C GLY A 60 -28.25 1.33 22.07
N ALA A 61 -27.69 2.08 21.13
CA ALA A 61 -27.18 3.42 21.41
C ALA A 61 -28.30 4.41 21.71
N TYR A 62 -29.43 4.19 21.05
CA TYR A 62 -30.67 4.94 21.25
C TYR A 62 -31.45 4.48 22.48
N THR A 63 -31.49 3.17 22.78
CA THR A 63 -32.40 2.60 23.79
C THR A 63 -31.80 2.38 25.18
N LEU A 64 -30.47 2.27 25.30
CA LEU A 64 -29.83 1.95 26.58
C LEU A 64 -29.52 3.21 27.38
N ASN A 65 -29.74 3.14 28.69
CA ASN A 65 -29.34 4.20 29.61
C ASN A 65 -27.85 4.09 29.91
N TRP A 66 -27.03 4.88 29.22
CA TRP A 66 -25.56 4.84 29.32
C TRP A 66 -24.99 5.05 30.73
N LYS A 67 -25.71 5.72 31.63
CA LYS A 67 -25.27 5.91 33.03
C LYS A 67 -25.24 4.61 33.83
N GLN A 68 -25.85 3.54 33.32
CA GLN A 68 -25.89 2.24 33.99
C GLN A 68 -24.61 1.40 33.75
N PHE A 69 -23.77 1.79 32.78
CA PHE A 69 -22.57 1.03 32.44
C PHE A 69 -21.36 1.50 33.24
N TYR A 70 -20.59 0.53 33.72
CA TYR A 70 -19.39 0.78 34.51
C TYR A 70 -18.26 1.31 33.62
N TRP A 71 -17.44 2.24 34.10
CA TRP A 71 -16.32 2.78 33.32
C TRP A 71 -15.29 1.68 32.99
N GLN A 72 -15.19 0.66 33.83
CA GLN A 72 -14.38 -0.55 33.61
C GLN A 72 -14.77 -1.26 32.31
N THR A 73 -16.07 -1.30 31.98
CA THR A 73 -16.58 -1.89 30.73
C THR A 73 -16.04 -1.14 29.51
N TRP A 74 -15.97 0.19 29.57
CA TRP A 74 -15.44 1.01 28.47
C TRP A 74 -13.93 0.81 28.29
N VAL A 75 -13.18 0.78 29.40
CA VAL A 75 -11.75 0.49 29.37
C VAL A 75 -11.49 -0.91 28.81
N PHE A 76 -12.25 -1.90 29.28
CA PHE A 76 -12.17 -3.25 28.74
C PHE A 76 -12.52 -3.32 27.26
N ALA A 77 -13.56 -2.61 26.79
CA ALA A 77 -13.92 -2.57 25.38
C ALA A 77 -12.79 -2.01 24.50
N ILE A 78 -12.10 -0.96 24.97
CA ILE A 78 -10.93 -0.39 24.27
C ILE A 78 -9.77 -1.38 24.25
N LEU A 79 -9.43 -1.99 25.39
CA LEU A 79 -8.36 -3.00 25.45
C LEU A 79 -8.68 -4.20 24.55
N TYR A 80 -9.94 -4.64 24.53
CA TYR A 80 -10.39 -5.74 23.70
C TYR A 80 -10.43 -5.36 22.21
N TYR A 81 -10.69 -4.10 21.86
CA TYR A 81 -10.54 -3.58 20.50
C TYR A 81 -9.11 -3.72 20.00
N PHE A 82 -8.11 -3.25 20.77
CA PHE A 82 -6.70 -3.39 20.40
C PHE A 82 -6.25 -4.85 20.37
N PHE A 83 -6.71 -5.68 21.31
CA PHE A 83 -6.38 -7.10 21.36
C PHE A 83 -6.88 -7.84 20.11
N THR A 84 -8.14 -7.60 19.71
CA THR A 84 -8.69 -8.13 18.46
C THR A 84 -7.89 -7.63 17.26
N GLY A 85 -7.62 -6.33 17.18
CA GLY A 85 -6.86 -5.73 16.10
C GLY A 85 -5.47 -6.34 15.93
N LEU A 86 -4.71 -6.47 17.02
CA LEU A 86 -3.41 -7.14 17.03
C LEU A 86 -3.51 -8.62 16.60
N GLY A 87 -4.61 -9.30 16.92
CA GLY A 87 -4.89 -10.64 16.42
C GLY A 87 -5.02 -10.70 14.89
N ILE A 88 -5.68 -9.70 14.29
CA ILE A 88 -5.78 -9.59 12.83
C ILE A 88 -4.41 -9.28 12.22
N THR A 89 -3.75 -8.24 12.70
CA THR A 89 -2.55 -7.69 12.06
C THR A 89 -1.33 -8.58 12.29
N ALA A 90 -1.08 -9.00 13.53
CA ALA A 90 0.06 -9.88 13.84
C ALA A 90 -0.21 -11.31 13.34
N GLY A 91 -1.45 -11.79 13.50
CA GLY A 91 -1.82 -13.18 13.26
C GLY A 91 -2.28 -13.45 11.84
N TYR A 92 -3.51 -13.05 11.52
CA TYR A 92 -4.11 -13.30 10.22
C TYR A 92 -3.27 -12.72 9.07
N HIS A 93 -2.87 -11.47 9.19
CA HIS A 93 -2.22 -10.71 8.13
C HIS A 93 -0.73 -11.05 7.98
N ARG A 94 0.11 -10.71 8.96
CA ARG A 94 1.58 -10.82 8.80
C ARG A 94 2.08 -12.26 8.94
N PHE A 95 1.51 -13.06 9.84
CA PHE A 95 1.98 -14.43 10.08
C PHE A 95 1.42 -15.43 9.07
N PHE A 96 0.09 -15.52 8.93
CA PHE A 96 -0.52 -16.55 8.07
C PHE A 96 -0.57 -16.16 6.59
N SER A 97 -0.96 -14.93 6.26
CA SER A 97 -1.07 -14.52 4.86
C SER A 97 0.30 -14.32 4.21
N HIS A 98 1.17 -13.54 4.86
CA HIS A 98 2.46 -13.11 4.31
C HIS A 98 3.68 -13.89 4.79
N LYS A 99 3.55 -14.68 5.86
CA LYS A 99 4.68 -15.45 6.44
C LYS A 99 5.89 -14.58 6.80
N ALA A 100 5.62 -13.37 7.27
CA ALA A 100 6.65 -12.39 7.57
C ALA A 100 7.52 -12.77 8.78
N TYR A 101 7.07 -13.72 9.62
CA TYR A 101 7.82 -14.23 10.75
C TYR A 101 7.31 -15.61 11.19
N GLN A 102 8.05 -16.25 12.09
CA GLN A 102 7.68 -17.50 12.77
C GLN A 102 7.51 -17.26 14.27
N ALA A 103 6.69 -18.07 14.95
CA ALA A 103 6.34 -17.87 16.35
C ALA A 103 6.05 -19.18 17.08
N SER A 104 6.27 -19.19 18.39
CA SER A 104 5.96 -20.33 19.24
C SER A 104 4.45 -20.62 19.28
N SER A 105 4.07 -21.89 19.21
CA SER A 105 2.68 -22.30 18.93
C SER A 105 1.68 -21.89 20.02
N MET A 106 2.06 -21.92 21.30
CA MET A 106 1.14 -21.69 22.42
C MET A 106 0.82 -20.20 22.62
N PHE A 107 1.84 -19.34 22.53
CA PHE A 107 1.67 -17.89 22.67
C PHE A 107 0.88 -17.31 21.49
N PHE A 108 1.16 -17.80 20.28
CA PHE A 108 0.48 -17.35 19.07
C PHE A 108 -0.99 -17.83 18.99
N LEU A 109 -1.29 -19.04 19.49
CA LEU A 109 -2.66 -19.54 19.58
C LEU A 109 -3.51 -18.59 20.42
N PHE A 110 -3.18 -18.43 21.70
CA PHE A 110 -4.05 -17.74 22.66
C PHE A 110 -3.99 -16.22 22.54
N GLY A 111 -2.85 -15.66 22.10
CA GLY A 111 -2.67 -14.21 22.00
C GLY A 111 -3.28 -13.58 20.75
N PHE A 112 -3.24 -14.25 19.59
CA PHE A 112 -3.51 -13.59 18.31
C PHE A 112 -4.46 -14.36 17.40
N SER A 113 -4.49 -15.69 17.49
CA SER A 113 -5.29 -16.51 16.59
C SER A 113 -6.77 -16.55 17.01
N PHE A 114 -7.09 -16.56 18.31
CA PHE A 114 -8.49 -16.60 18.80
C PHE A 114 -9.26 -15.28 18.63
N PRO A 115 -8.68 -14.11 18.92
CA PRO A 115 -9.41 -12.84 18.84
C PRO A 115 -9.84 -12.49 17.41
N CYS A 116 -9.09 -12.93 16.38
CA CYS A 116 -9.46 -12.65 15.00
C CYS A 116 -10.59 -13.56 14.46
N ILE A 117 -10.94 -14.66 15.15
CA ILE A 117 -11.99 -15.60 14.70
C ILE A 117 -13.35 -14.90 14.61
N GLU A 118 -13.64 -13.97 15.53
CA GLU A 118 -14.91 -13.25 15.52
C GLU A 118 -15.11 -12.49 14.20
N ILE A 119 -14.10 -11.80 13.69
CA ILE A 119 -14.19 -11.04 12.45
C ILE A 119 -14.28 -11.99 11.26
N LEU A 120 -13.46 -13.04 11.22
CA LEU A 120 -13.48 -14.02 10.15
C LEU A 120 -14.83 -14.72 10.02
N PHE A 121 -15.58 -14.84 11.12
CA PHE A 121 -16.96 -15.34 11.10
C PHE A 121 -17.92 -14.37 10.37
N PHE A 122 -17.79 -13.06 10.60
CA PHE A 122 -18.64 -12.03 9.98
C PHE A 122 -18.23 -11.68 8.53
N LEU A 123 -16.97 -11.91 8.15
CA LEU A 123 -16.44 -11.71 6.79
C LEU A 123 -16.76 -12.86 5.81
N ARG A 124 -17.64 -13.80 6.20
CA ARG A 124 -18.01 -14.96 5.38
C ARG A 124 -18.64 -14.49 4.06
N ASN A 125 -17.91 -14.59 2.95
CA ASN A 125 -18.55 -14.86 1.66
C ASN A 125 -18.93 -16.33 1.66
N ILE A 126 -20.18 -16.67 1.96
CA ILE A 126 -20.65 -18.02 1.64
C ILE A 126 -20.55 -18.13 0.13
N GLY A 127 -19.61 -18.94 -0.36
CA GLY A 127 -19.62 -19.35 -1.74
C GLY A 127 -20.91 -20.10 -2.03
N ASN A 128 -21.94 -19.38 -2.44
CA ASN A 128 -23.02 -19.91 -3.26
C ASN A 128 -22.47 -20.03 -4.69
N SER A 129 -21.47 -20.90 -4.89
CA SER A 129 -21.22 -21.35 -6.27
C SER A 129 -22.47 -22.10 -6.73
N GLU A 130 -22.86 -21.98 -7.99
CA GLU A 130 -24.04 -22.66 -8.58
C GLU A 130 -24.06 -24.18 -8.35
N ILE A 131 -22.90 -24.76 -8.07
CA ILE A 131 -22.70 -26.16 -7.67
C ILE A 131 -23.42 -26.48 -6.35
N SER A 132 -23.47 -25.53 -5.39
CA SER A 132 -24.24 -25.68 -4.14
C SER A 132 -25.75 -25.78 -4.39
N ARG A 133 -26.28 -25.01 -5.35
CA ARG A 133 -27.70 -25.07 -5.74
C ARG A 133 -28.02 -26.34 -6.53
N GLN A 134 -27.09 -26.84 -7.35
CA GLN A 134 -27.29 -28.09 -8.11
C GLN A 134 -27.17 -29.35 -7.24
N SER A 135 -26.24 -29.38 -6.28
CA SER A 135 -26.06 -30.52 -5.37
C SER A 135 -27.21 -30.63 -4.35
N CYS A 136 -27.73 -29.49 -3.86
CA CYS A 136 -28.92 -29.46 -3.00
C CYS A 136 -30.19 -29.94 -3.74
N LYS A 137 -30.28 -29.74 -5.07
CA LYS A 137 -31.36 -30.29 -5.91
C LYS A 137 -31.24 -31.79 -6.19
N LYS A 138 -30.05 -32.38 -6.05
CA LYS A 138 -29.77 -33.80 -6.38
C LYS A 138 -29.72 -34.75 -5.18
N GLY A 139 -30.05 -34.29 -3.97
CA GLY A 139 -30.16 -35.15 -2.78
C GLY A 139 -28.88 -35.91 -2.40
N THR A 140 -27.74 -35.53 -2.95
CA THR A 140 -26.45 -36.23 -2.82
C THR A 140 -25.46 -35.28 -2.17
N THR A 141 -25.59 -35.10 -0.86
CA THR A 141 -24.54 -34.46 -0.05
C THR A 141 -24.00 -35.50 0.91
N SER A 142 -22.79 -36.00 0.64
CA SER A 142 -22.04 -36.69 1.68
C SER A 142 -21.53 -35.63 2.66
N PHE A 143 -21.41 -36.01 3.94
CA PHE A 143 -20.88 -35.13 4.99
C PHE A 143 -19.46 -34.61 4.67
N ALA A 144 -18.71 -35.30 3.80
CA ALA A 144 -17.37 -34.93 3.36
C ALA A 144 -17.37 -33.80 2.30
N ASP A 145 -18.40 -33.73 1.44
CA ASP A 145 -18.51 -32.66 0.44
C ASP A 145 -18.81 -31.31 1.11
N PHE A 146 -19.63 -31.32 2.17
CA PHE A 146 -19.89 -30.14 3.00
C PHE A 146 -18.61 -29.57 3.65
N TYR A 147 -17.64 -30.44 3.96
CA TYR A 147 -16.33 -30.07 4.52
C TYR A 147 -15.36 -29.48 3.49
N CYS A 148 -15.42 -29.94 2.23
CA CYS A 148 -14.51 -29.47 1.17
C CYS A 148 -14.85 -28.06 0.66
N PHE A 149 -16.14 -27.65 0.75
CA PHE A 149 -16.63 -26.38 0.21
C PHE A 149 -16.69 -25.20 1.20
N SER A 150 -16.48 -25.45 2.50
CA SER A 150 -16.85 -24.51 3.58
C SER A 150 -15.68 -23.81 4.29
N CYS A 151 -14.50 -23.66 3.67
CA CYS A 151 -13.29 -23.23 4.38
C CYS A 151 -13.21 -21.70 4.67
N VAL A 152 -13.89 -21.16 5.70
CA VAL A 152 -14.05 -19.69 5.94
C VAL A 152 -12.77 -18.96 6.36
N CYS A 153 -11.99 -19.46 7.34
CA CYS A 153 -10.71 -18.81 7.69
C CYS A 153 -9.76 -18.84 6.48
N VAL A 154 -9.68 -20.00 5.81
CA VAL A 154 -8.91 -20.23 4.58
C VAL A 154 -9.33 -19.29 3.44
N ASN A 155 -10.63 -19.07 3.23
CA ASN A 155 -11.14 -18.19 2.18
C ASN A 155 -10.72 -16.74 2.39
N ASN A 156 -10.73 -16.25 3.63
CA ASN A 156 -10.23 -14.90 3.90
C ASN A 156 -8.75 -14.78 3.50
N TYR A 157 -7.91 -15.75 3.88
CA TYR A 157 -6.50 -15.79 3.45
C TYR A 157 -6.35 -15.82 1.92
N ILE A 158 -7.22 -16.55 1.20
CA ILE A 158 -7.24 -16.57 -0.28
C ILE A 158 -7.54 -15.19 -0.83
N VAL A 159 -8.62 -14.57 -0.37
CA VAL A 159 -9.08 -13.25 -0.83
C VAL A 159 -7.97 -12.22 -0.61
N PHE A 160 -7.32 -12.27 0.55
CA PHE A 160 -6.20 -11.40 0.85
C PHE A 160 -4.98 -11.62 -0.07
N ARG A 161 -4.55 -12.88 -0.26
CA ARG A 161 -3.43 -13.19 -1.16
C ARG A 161 -3.75 -12.83 -2.62
N ALA A 162 -5.00 -13.00 -3.04
CA ALA A 162 -5.46 -12.61 -4.36
C ALA A 162 -5.44 -11.09 -4.53
N HIS A 163 -5.86 -10.34 -3.51
CA HIS A 163 -5.77 -8.88 -3.51
C HIS A 163 -4.34 -8.40 -3.75
N HIS A 164 -3.34 -8.93 -3.04
CA HIS A 164 -1.93 -8.56 -3.28
C HIS A 164 -1.43 -8.95 -4.68
N ARG A 165 -1.90 -10.09 -5.21
CA ARG A 165 -1.45 -10.57 -6.52
C ARG A 165 -2.08 -9.81 -7.69
N PHE A 166 -3.31 -9.38 -7.51
CA PHE A 166 -4.16 -8.83 -8.57
C PHE A 166 -4.60 -7.40 -8.28
N THR A 167 -3.92 -6.70 -7.36
CA THR A 167 -4.27 -5.37 -6.88
C THR A 167 -4.71 -4.47 -8.02
N ASP A 168 -5.82 -3.77 -7.84
CA ASP A 168 -6.37 -2.83 -8.82
C ASP A 168 -6.89 -3.43 -10.15
N THR A 169 -6.88 -4.75 -10.32
CA THR A 169 -7.44 -5.44 -11.49
C THR A 169 -8.84 -5.98 -11.23
N ASN A 170 -9.52 -6.48 -12.26
CA ASN A 170 -10.84 -7.11 -12.09
C ASN A 170 -10.81 -8.40 -11.25
N ASP A 171 -9.63 -9.00 -11.09
CA ASP A 171 -9.43 -10.21 -10.28
C ASP A 171 -9.14 -9.89 -8.80
N ASP A 172 -9.00 -8.61 -8.44
CA ASP A 172 -8.92 -8.16 -7.05
C ASP A 172 -10.33 -8.20 -6.40
N PRO A 173 -10.52 -9.02 -5.35
CA PRO A 173 -11.84 -9.20 -4.72
C PRO A 173 -12.46 -7.91 -4.19
N TYR A 174 -11.62 -6.96 -3.75
CA TYR A 174 -12.06 -5.66 -3.22
C TYR A 174 -11.37 -4.50 -3.95
N ASN A 175 -11.26 -4.65 -5.27
CA ASN A 175 -10.69 -3.66 -6.18
C ASN A 175 -11.13 -2.22 -5.85
N ALA A 176 -10.19 -1.41 -5.39
CA ALA A 176 -10.39 -0.01 -5.06
C ALA A 176 -10.86 0.84 -6.25
N ARG A 177 -10.54 0.45 -7.48
CA ARG A 177 -10.96 1.13 -8.72
C ARG A 177 -12.45 0.97 -9.03
N ARG A 178 -13.13 -0.02 -8.44
CA ARG A 178 -14.60 -0.15 -8.53
C ARG A 178 -15.36 0.85 -7.64
N GLY A 179 -14.63 1.62 -6.83
CA GLY A 179 -15.16 2.70 -6.01
C GLY A 179 -14.95 2.46 -4.52
N PHE A 180 -14.87 3.56 -3.76
CA PHE A 180 -14.62 3.54 -2.32
C PHE A 180 -15.57 2.62 -1.55
N TRP A 181 -16.89 2.74 -1.80
CA TRP A 181 -17.90 1.93 -1.09
C TRP A 181 -17.86 0.46 -1.47
N TYR A 182 -17.45 0.14 -2.70
CA TYR A 182 -17.23 -1.25 -3.11
C TYR A 182 -16.10 -1.87 -2.31
N ALA A 183 -14.93 -1.22 -2.26
CA ALA A 183 -13.78 -1.71 -1.51
C ALA A 183 -14.00 -1.74 0.01
N HIS A 184 -14.80 -0.80 0.55
CA HIS A 184 -15.10 -0.77 1.98
C HIS A 184 -16.06 -1.88 2.41
N VAL A 185 -17.20 -2.04 1.72
CA VAL A 185 -18.24 -2.99 2.15
C VAL A 185 -18.94 -3.73 1.00
N GLY A 186 -19.03 -3.12 -0.18
CA GLY A 186 -19.75 -3.66 -1.33
C GLY A 186 -19.26 -5.02 -1.79
N TRP A 187 -17.95 -5.27 -1.73
CA TRP A 187 -17.36 -6.54 -2.13
C TRP A 187 -17.83 -7.74 -1.29
N MET A 188 -18.22 -7.52 -0.03
CA MET A 188 -18.75 -8.59 0.82
C MET A 188 -20.26 -8.80 0.63
N MET A 189 -20.95 -7.82 0.07
CA MET A 189 -22.39 -7.88 -0.21
C MET A 189 -22.70 -8.55 -1.56
N LEU A 190 -21.68 -8.75 -2.40
CA LEU A 190 -21.82 -9.30 -3.73
C LEU A 190 -21.12 -10.65 -3.83
N ASP A 191 -21.72 -11.57 -4.57
CA ASP A 191 -21.10 -12.85 -4.91
C ASP A 191 -19.82 -12.59 -5.72
N GLN A 192 -18.73 -13.18 -5.24
CA GLN A 192 -17.39 -12.99 -5.79
C GLN A 192 -17.10 -14.02 -6.89
N ILE A 193 -16.26 -13.63 -7.85
CA ILE A 193 -15.68 -14.53 -8.84
C ILE A 193 -14.89 -15.62 -8.10
N GLU A 194 -14.88 -16.87 -8.57
CA GLU A 194 -14.13 -17.94 -7.91
C GLU A 194 -12.61 -17.73 -8.00
N VAL A 195 -12.07 -16.92 -7.08
CA VAL A 195 -10.64 -16.65 -6.88
C VAL A 195 -9.86 -17.92 -6.47
N LYS A 196 -10.58 -18.97 -6.05
CA LYS A 196 -10.06 -20.18 -5.39
C LYS A 196 -8.98 -20.95 -6.15
N LYS A 197 -8.87 -20.82 -7.48
CA LYS A 197 -7.92 -21.61 -8.28
C LYS A 197 -6.56 -20.94 -8.51
N VAL A 198 -6.40 -19.65 -8.22
CA VAL A 198 -5.21 -18.91 -8.70
C VAL A 198 -4.13 -18.75 -7.62
N VAL A 199 -4.48 -18.85 -6.34
CA VAL A 199 -3.55 -18.67 -5.21
C VAL A 199 -3.17 -20.03 -4.59
N PRO A 200 -1.87 -20.33 -4.37
CA PRO A 200 -1.43 -21.54 -3.65
C PRO A 200 -1.89 -21.57 -2.18
N MET A 201 -2.34 -22.73 -1.70
CA MET A 201 -3.00 -22.90 -0.39
C MET A 201 -2.51 -24.10 0.42
N GLU A 202 -1.47 -24.78 -0.07
CA GLU A 202 -0.98 -26.04 0.48
C GLU A 202 -0.50 -25.86 1.93
N ASP A 203 0.10 -24.71 2.23
CA ASP A 203 0.59 -24.33 3.54
C ASP A 203 -0.53 -24.14 4.58
N LEU A 204 -1.60 -23.45 4.21
CA LEU A 204 -2.75 -23.20 5.08
C LEU A 204 -3.56 -24.48 5.32
N ARG A 205 -3.67 -25.34 4.30
CA ARG A 205 -4.30 -26.67 4.43
C ARG A 205 -3.48 -27.61 5.31
N ALA A 206 -2.15 -27.53 5.25
CA ALA A 206 -1.27 -28.34 6.10
C ALA A 206 -1.36 -27.94 7.58
N SER A 207 -1.57 -26.65 7.86
CA SER A 207 -1.61 -26.11 9.22
C SER A 207 -2.72 -26.74 10.07
N LYS A 208 -2.33 -27.44 11.15
CA LYS A 208 -3.26 -28.06 12.10
C LYS A 208 -4.10 -27.00 12.83
N ILE A 209 -3.49 -25.87 13.18
CA ILE A 209 -4.20 -24.81 13.89
C ILE A 209 -5.24 -24.13 13.01
N VAL A 210 -4.89 -23.79 11.76
CA VAL A 210 -5.84 -23.18 10.82
C VAL A 210 -7.02 -24.11 10.58
N ARG A 211 -6.77 -25.42 10.43
CA ARG A 211 -7.84 -26.43 10.32
C ARG A 211 -8.70 -26.53 11.58
N TRP A 212 -8.10 -26.51 12.77
CA TRP A 212 -8.86 -26.55 14.02
C TRP A 212 -9.75 -25.31 14.17
N GLN A 213 -9.20 -24.11 13.97
CA GLN A 213 -9.96 -22.87 14.00
C GLN A 213 -11.10 -22.91 12.99
N HIS A 214 -10.79 -23.36 11.77
CA HIS A 214 -11.78 -23.52 10.73
C HIS A 214 -12.90 -24.50 11.13
N ASN A 215 -12.62 -25.57 11.87
CA ASN A 215 -13.66 -26.51 12.30
C ASN A 215 -14.52 -25.96 13.47
N GLN A 216 -13.97 -25.08 14.30
CA GLN A 216 -14.62 -24.59 15.53
C GLN A 216 -15.23 -23.19 15.39
N TYR A 217 -15.00 -22.49 14.28
CA TYR A 217 -15.32 -21.06 14.14
C TYR A 217 -16.80 -20.71 14.34
N TYR A 218 -17.74 -21.61 14.01
CA TYR A 218 -19.18 -21.35 14.18
C TYR A 218 -19.56 -21.10 15.65
N TRP A 219 -18.86 -21.75 16.57
CA TRP A 219 -19.09 -21.59 18.00
C TRP A 219 -18.15 -20.53 18.59
N LEU A 220 -16.89 -20.54 18.17
CA LEU A 220 -15.89 -19.60 18.67
C LEU A 220 -16.18 -18.15 18.26
N GLY A 221 -16.69 -17.89 17.06
CA GLY A 221 -16.95 -16.53 16.57
C GLY A 221 -17.94 -15.76 17.46
N PRO A 222 -19.20 -16.21 17.60
CA PRO A 222 -20.17 -15.56 18.48
C PRO A 222 -19.75 -15.56 19.94
N PHE A 223 -19.04 -16.61 20.39
CA PHE A 223 -18.52 -16.67 21.75
C PHE A 223 -17.51 -15.54 22.03
N MET A 224 -16.47 -15.42 21.19
CA MET A 224 -15.44 -14.37 21.35
C MET A 224 -16.03 -12.96 21.12
N ALA A 225 -16.99 -12.83 20.18
CA ALA A 225 -17.62 -11.56 19.85
C ALA A 225 -18.50 -11.01 20.97
N PHE A 226 -19.32 -11.85 21.61
CA PHE A 226 -20.41 -11.38 22.46
C PHE A 226 -20.45 -12.04 23.84
N ILE A 227 -20.25 -13.37 23.90
CA ILE A 227 -20.43 -14.11 25.17
C ILE A 227 -19.25 -13.88 26.10
N LEU A 228 -18.02 -13.98 25.60
CA LEU A 228 -16.81 -13.75 26.38
C LEU A 228 -16.76 -12.35 26.99
N PRO A 229 -16.93 -11.24 26.24
CA PRO A 229 -16.90 -9.91 26.83
C PRO A 229 -18.07 -9.69 27.82
N MET A 230 -19.25 -10.26 27.55
CA MET A 230 -20.38 -10.26 28.49
C MET A 230 -20.04 -10.95 29.82
N LEU A 231 -19.44 -12.15 29.75
CA LEU A 231 -19.05 -12.91 30.93
C LEU A 231 -17.95 -12.23 31.72
N ILE A 232 -16.92 -11.67 31.05
CA ILE A 232 -15.83 -10.96 31.72
C ILE A 232 -16.39 -9.76 32.51
N CYS A 233 -17.17 -8.90 31.86
CA CYS A 233 -17.71 -7.71 32.53
C CYS A 233 -18.71 -8.09 33.64
N GLY A 234 -19.55 -9.09 33.37
CA GLY A 234 -20.54 -9.59 34.32
C GLY A 234 -19.94 -10.23 35.57
N LEU A 235 -18.94 -11.10 35.40
CA LEU A 235 -18.32 -11.83 36.51
C LEU A 235 -17.34 -10.98 37.32
N LEU A 236 -16.64 -10.03 36.69
CA LEU A 236 -15.62 -9.23 37.39
C LEU A 236 -16.18 -7.98 38.06
N TRP A 237 -17.15 -7.29 37.46
CA TRP A 237 -17.73 -6.07 38.02
C TRP A 237 -19.25 -5.94 37.86
N GLY A 238 -19.95 -7.04 37.55
CA GLY A 238 -21.42 -7.10 37.55
C GLY A 238 -22.10 -6.53 36.30
N ASP A 239 -21.36 -6.14 35.25
CA ASP A 239 -21.91 -5.46 34.08
C ASP A 239 -22.09 -6.37 32.86
N TYR A 240 -22.98 -7.37 32.97
CA TYR A 240 -23.28 -8.27 31.84
C TYR A 240 -23.81 -7.51 30.62
N ARG A 241 -24.69 -6.53 30.83
CA ARG A 241 -25.32 -5.76 29.75
C ARG A 241 -24.30 -4.89 29.01
N GLY A 242 -23.43 -4.20 29.75
CA GLY A 242 -22.34 -3.42 29.18
C GLY A 242 -21.32 -4.31 28.47
N GLY A 243 -20.99 -5.48 29.03
CA GLY A 243 -20.08 -6.43 28.39
C GLY A 243 -20.60 -6.96 27.05
N PHE A 244 -21.88 -7.32 26.97
CA PHE A 244 -22.50 -7.74 25.71
C PHE A 244 -22.55 -6.59 24.70
N TYR A 245 -23.04 -5.43 25.12
CA TYR A 245 -23.36 -4.35 24.20
C TYR A 245 -22.15 -3.45 23.86
N VAL A 246 -21.48 -2.89 24.87
CA VAL A 246 -20.33 -1.99 24.67
C VAL A 246 -19.10 -2.78 24.22
N ALA A 247 -18.70 -3.78 25.00
CA ALA A 247 -17.48 -4.56 24.71
C ALA A 247 -17.69 -5.64 23.63
N GLY A 248 -18.93 -6.06 23.36
CA GLY A 248 -19.26 -6.96 22.26
C GLY A 248 -19.69 -6.21 21.01
N VAL A 249 -20.95 -5.77 20.96
CA VAL A 249 -21.60 -5.21 19.76
C VAL A 249 -20.94 -3.92 19.24
N MET A 250 -20.85 -2.88 20.06
CA MET A 250 -20.31 -1.58 19.63
C MET A 250 -18.84 -1.71 19.25
N ARG A 251 -18.03 -2.36 20.08
CA ARG A 251 -16.62 -2.62 19.77
C ARG A 251 -16.46 -3.32 18.43
N LEU A 252 -17.26 -4.37 18.16
CA LEU A 252 -17.19 -5.12 16.91
C LEU A 252 -17.50 -4.24 15.68
N LEU A 253 -18.46 -3.31 15.79
CA LEU A 253 -18.72 -2.31 14.75
C LEU A 253 -17.45 -1.51 14.40
N PHE A 254 -16.76 -0.97 15.41
CA PHE A 254 -15.54 -0.19 15.19
C PHE A 254 -14.41 -1.04 14.60
N VAL A 255 -14.22 -2.27 15.09
CA VAL A 255 -13.20 -3.18 14.56
C VAL A 255 -13.45 -3.53 13.09
N HIS A 256 -14.70 -3.78 12.71
CA HIS A 256 -15.06 -4.06 11.32
C HIS A 256 -14.71 -2.87 10.42
N HIS A 257 -15.17 -1.67 10.75
CA HIS A 257 -14.88 -0.49 9.94
C HIS A 257 -13.38 -0.15 9.91
N ALA A 258 -12.68 -0.30 11.03
CA ALA A 258 -11.22 -0.16 11.08
C ALA A 258 -10.53 -1.12 10.10
N THR A 259 -10.95 -2.39 10.06
CA THR A 259 -10.39 -3.38 9.13
C THR A 259 -10.73 -3.04 7.68
N TRP A 260 -11.97 -2.66 7.40
CA TRP A 260 -12.44 -2.32 6.05
C TRP A 260 -11.84 -1.01 5.51
N CYS A 261 -11.41 -0.11 6.40
CA CYS A 261 -10.65 1.07 6.02
C CYS A 261 -9.29 0.72 5.40
N VAL A 262 -8.70 -0.44 5.70
CA VAL A 262 -7.48 -0.90 5.01
C VAL A 262 -7.77 -1.07 3.52
N ASN A 263 -8.88 -1.72 3.17
CA ASN A 263 -9.25 -1.96 1.78
C ASN A 263 -9.69 -0.67 1.05
N SER A 264 -10.30 0.29 1.76
CA SER A 264 -10.84 1.50 1.14
C SER A 264 -9.98 2.74 1.37
N VAL A 265 -9.85 3.21 2.62
CA VAL A 265 -9.13 4.44 2.96
C VAL A 265 -7.66 4.34 2.57
N ALA A 266 -7.01 3.20 2.84
CA ALA A 266 -5.59 3.01 2.49
C ALA A 266 -5.32 2.96 0.97
N HIS A 267 -6.37 2.75 0.15
CA HIS A 267 -6.28 2.79 -1.31
C HIS A 267 -6.80 4.09 -1.93
N TRP A 268 -7.19 5.08 -1.12
CA TRP A 268 -7.76 6.34 -1.59
C TRP A 268 -7.09 7.57 -0.97
N PHE A 269 -6.53 7.43 0.24
CA PHE A 269 -6.00 8.54 1.02
C PHE A 269 -4.57 8.27 1.50
N GLY A 270 -3.66 9.20 1.20
CA GLY A 270 -2.26 9.14 1.62
C GLY A 270 -1.28 9.49 0.50
N ALA A 271 -0.02 9.09 0.68
CA ALA A 271 1.06 9.32 -0.26
C ALA A 271 1.46 8.06 -1.02
N PHE A 272 1.89 8.23 -2.27
CA PHE A 272 2.67 7.23 -2.99
C PHE A 272 4.15 7.44 -2.63
N THR A 273 4.64 6.65 -1.69
CA THR A 273 5.99 6.77 -1.12
C THR A 273 7.00 5.92 -1.91
N PHE A 274 6.60 4.71 -2.30
CA PHE A 274 7.44 3.70 -2.93
C PHE A 274 7.00 3.38 -4.37
N ASP A 275 5.70 3.34 -4.63
CA ASP A 275 5.15 3.12 -5.98
C ASP A 275 3.84 3.87 -6.19
N ASP A 276 3.58 4.33 -7.42
CA ASP A 276 2.32 4.97 -7.81
C ASP A 276 1.61 4.29 -8.99
N THR A 277 2.04 3.09 -9.37
CA THR A 277 1.37 2.29 -10.42
C THR A 277 0.12 1.58 -9.90
N ILE A 278 0.06 1.33 -8.59
CA ILE A 278 -1.08 0.77 -7.86
C ILE A 278 -1.65 1.77 -6.84
N SER A 279 -2.91 1.57 -6.43
CA SER A 279 -3.64 2.48 -5.54
C SER A 279 -3.28 2.54 -4.04
N PRO A 280 -2.61 1.55 -3.41
CA PRO A 280 -2.19 1.64 -2.01
C PRO A 280 -1.40 2.91 -1.69
N ARG A 281 -1.67 3.52 -0.53
CA ARG A 281 -1.07 4.78 -0.08
C ARG A 281 -0.65 4.71 1.38
N ASP A 282 0.42 5.43 1.71
CA ASP A 282 0.88 5.59 3.08
C ASP A 282 0.21 6.77 3.77
N SER A 283 -0.30 6.56 4.99
CA SER A 283 -0.96 7.58 5.78
C SER A 283 -0.96 7.21 7.26
N ILE A 284 -0.40 8.11 8.08
CA ILE A 284 -0.46 7.98 9.55
C ILE A 284 -1.91 8.02 10.06
N ILE A 285 -2.79 8.79 9.40
CA ILE A 285 -4.22 8.85 9.77
C ILE A 285 -4.86 7.49 9.52
N THR A 286 -4.57 6.87 8.38
CA THR A 286 -5.01 5.51 8.09
C THR A 286 -4.44 4.55 9.14
N GLY A 287 -3.16 4.67 9.50
CA GLY A 287 -2.52 3.82 10.51
C GLY A 287 -3.18 3.91 11.88
N LEU A 288 -3.60 5.11 12.32
CA LEU A 288 -4.37 5.28 13.56
C LEU A 288 -5.75 4.62 13.48
N LEU A 289 -6.43 4.74 12.34
CA LEU A 289 -7.75 4.12 12.11
C LEU A 289 -7.66 2.59 12.02
N THR A 290 -6.58 2.05 11.46
CA THR A 290 -6.42 0.64 11.11
C THR A 290 -5.46 -0.12 12.02
N LEU A 291 -5.09 0.44 13.17
CA LEU A 291 -4.19 -0.18 14.16
C LEU A 291 -2.80 -0.55 13.62
N GLY A 292 -2.24 0.33 12.78
CA GLY A 292 -0.88 0.23 12.26
C GLY A 292 -0.78 -0.22 10.81
N GLU A 293 -1.90 -0.50 10.14
CA GLU A 293 -1.93 -0.95 8.73
C GLU A 293 -2.03 0.22 7.73
N GLY A 294 -1.47 1.39 8.09
CA GLY A 294 -1.64 2.64 7.36
C GLY A 294 -0.57 2.96 6.34
N TYR A 295 0.60 2.34 6.43
CA TYR A 295 1.70 2.45 5.48
C TYR A 295 1.50 1.39 4.38
N HIS A 296 0.37 1.53 3.68
CA HIS A 296 -0.14 0.51 2.79
C HIS A 296 0.59 0.49 1.45
N ASN A 297 1.20 1.59 1.04
CA ASN A 297 2.06 1.62 -0.15
C ASN A 297 3.34 0.82 0.10
N PHE A 298 3.99 1.03 1.25
CA PHE A 298 5.11 0.18 1.67
C PHE A 298 4.70 -1.29 1.73
N HIS A 299 3.55 -1.56 2.35
CA HIS A 299 3.07 -2.92 2.53
C HIS A 299 2.83 -3.67 1.21
N HIS A 300 2.31 -2.99 0.19
CA HIS A 300 2.08 -3.60 -1.12
C HIS A 300 3.36 -3.77 -1.94
N GLU A 301 4.31 -2.86 -1.79
CA GLU A 301 5.63 -2.97 -2.43
C GLU A 301 6.47 -4.10 -1.79
N PHE A 302 6.40 -4.24 -0.47
CA PHE A 302 7.22 -5.17 0.32
C PHE A 302 6.37 -6.11 1.21
N PRO A 303 5.51 -6.97 0.63
CA PRO A 303 4.46 -7.69 1.36
C PRO A 303 4.95 -8.66 2.44
N ASN A 304 6.18 -9.19 2.29
CA ASN A 304 6.75 -10.13 3.25
C ASN A 304 7.48 -9.45 4.42
N ASP A 305 7.65 -8.12 4.40
CA ASP A 305 8.24 -7.41 5.55
C ASP A 305 7.26 -7.50 6.74
N PHE A 306 7.77 -7.82 7.93
CA PHE A 306 6.90 -7.88 9.11
C PHE A 306 6.47 -6.49 9.58
N ARG A 307 7.08 -5.41 9.09
CA ARG A 307 6.74 -4.03 9.40
C ARG A 307 5.73 -3.53 8.37
N ASN A 308 4.78 -2.73 8.82
CA ASN A 308 3.97 -1.91 7.93
C ASN A 308 4.61 -0.51 7.87
N GLY A 309 4.86 0.11 9.03
CA GLY A 309 5.65 1.34 9.13
C GLY A 309 7.15 1.05 9.36
N ILE A 310 8.02 1.49 8.45
CA ILE A 310 9.46 1.15 8.45
C ILE A 310 10.28 1.83 9.55
N HIS A 311 9.95 3.05 9.94
CA HIS A 311 10.67 3.77 10.96
C HIS A 311 10.21 3.34 12.35
N TRP A 312 11.08 3.44 13.35
CA TRP A 312 10.71 3.01 14.71
C TRP A 312 9.56 3.85 15.30
N TRP A 313 9.45 5.13 14.91
CA TRP A 313 8.40 6.05 15.32
C TRP A 313 7.11 5.94 14.51
N ASP A 314 7.13 5.22 13.38
CA ASP A 314 5.92 4.99 12.60
C ASP A 314 4.93 4.19 13.44
N TYR A 315 3.70 4.71 13.55
CA TYR A 315 2.65 4.11 14.36
C TYR A 315 2.26 2.76 13.77
N ASP A 316 2.84 1.70 14.34
CA ASP A 316 2.60 0.32 13.99
C ASP A 316 2.72 -0.51 15.29
N PRO A 317 1.64 -0.58 16.08
CA PRO A 317 1.60 -1.36 17.32
C PRO A 317 1.96 -2.83 17.11
N THR A 318 1.61 -3.37 15.95
CA THR A 318 1.89 -4.75 15.55
C THR A 318 3.38 -4.99 15.38
N LYS A 319 4.11 -4.07 14.72
CA LYS A 319 5.57 -4.12 14.62
C LYS A 319 6.22 -4.09 16.00
N TRP A 320 5.79 -3.19 16.89
CA TRP A 320 6.37 -3.09 18.23
C TRP A 320 6.13 -4.37 19.03
N LEU A 321 4.92 -4.93 18.94
CA LEU A 321 4.60 -6.22 19.53
C LEU A 321 5.50 -7.33 18.98
N ILE A 322 5.58 -7.52 17.66
CA ILE A 322 6.42 -8.57 17.05
C ILE A 322 7.89 -8.38 17.44
N SER A 323 8.37 -7.14 17.50
CA SER A 323 9.74 -6.81 17.92
C SER A 323 10.00 -7.19 19.38
N PHE A 324 9.04 -6.93 20.28
CA PHE A 324 9.10 -7.37 21.67
C PHE A 324 9.08 -8.91 21.78
N LEU A 325 8.25 -9.59 20.99
CA LEU A 325 8.21 -11.05 20.96
C LEU A 325 9.51 -11.65 20.41
N ARG A 326 10.14 -10.99 19.43
CA ARG A 326 11.46 -11.36 18.92
C ARG A 326 12.51 -11.24 20.02
N PHE A 327 12.50 -10.14 20.77
CA PHE A 327 13.38 -9.95 21.91
C PHE A 327 13.17 -11.03 22.99
N ALA A 328 11.92 -11.40 23.27
CA ALA A 328 11.58 -12.44 24.23
C ALA A 328 11.81 -13.89 23.73
N GLY A 329 12.28 -14.07 22.48
CA GLY A 329 12.47 -15.40 21.88
C GLY A 329 11.17 -16.12 21.50
N LEU A 330 10.03 -15.42 21.49
CA LEU A 330 8.71 -15.95 21.15
C LEU A 330 8.36 -15.80 19.67
N ALA A 331 9.00 -14.86 18.97
CA ALA A 331 8.99 -14.70 17.53
C ALA A 331 10.42 -14.82 16.97
N TYR A 332 10.57 -15.39 15.77
CA TYR A 332 11.86 -15.64 15.15
C TYR A 332 11.72 -15.59 13.62
N ASN A 333 12.84 -15.50 12.92
CA ASN A 333 12.87 -15.36 11.45
C ASN A 333 11.99 -14.21 10.94
N CYS A 334 11.98 -13.08 11.65
CA CYS A 334 11.29 -11.86 11.22
C CYS A 334 11.97 -11.31 9.96
N ILE A 335 11.22 -11.23 8.87
CA ILE A 335 11.69 -10.79 7.56
C ILE A 335 11.66 -9.26 7.50
N GLU A 336 12.79 -8.67 7.17
CA GLU A 336 12.95 -7.24 6.91
C GLU A 336 13.58 -7.07 5.53
N PHE A 337 12.99 -6.22 4.68
CA PHE A 337 13.58 -5.90 3.40
C PHE A 337 14.88 -5.10 3.56
N PRO A 338 15.88 -5.29 2.68
CA PRO A 338 17.15 -4.56 2.75
C PRO A 338 16.92 -3.05 2.66
N TRP A 339 17.52 -2.29 3.59
CA TRP A 339 17.40 -0.83 3.63
C TRP A 339 17.75 -0.12 2.33
N ASN A 340 18.70 -0.65 1.55
CA ASN A 340 19.06 -0.08 0.26
C ASN A 340 17.90 -0.09 -0.75
N GLU A 341 17.11 -1.17 -0.79
CA GLU A 341 15.98 -1.26 -1.73
C GLU A 341 14.82 -0.35 -1.30
N ILE A 342 14.60 -0.23 0.02
CA ILE A 342 13.61 0.70 0.58
C ILE A 342 13.96 2.15 0.19
N ILE A 343 15.20 2.59 0.48
CA ILE A 343 15.68 3.95 0.16
C ILE A 343 15.64 4.20 -1.36
N ARG A 344 15.99 3.19 -2.16
CA ARG A 344 15.94 3.29 -3.61
C ARG A 344 14.51 3.57 -4.09
N GLY A 345 13.51 2.84 -3.60
CA GLY A 345 12.10 3.06 -3.94
C GLY A 345 11.63 4.48 -3.60
N GLU A 346 11.95 4.96 -2.39
CA GLU A 346 11.64 6.35 -1.98
C GLU A 346 12.31 7.39 -2.88
N THR A 347 13.59 7.19 -3.15
CA THR A 347 14.40 8.10 -3.97
C THR A 347 13.88 8.18 -5.40
N ASP A 348 13.49 7.04 -5.98
CA ASP A 348 12.93 6.98 -7.34
C ASP A 348 11.59 7.74 -7.41
N MET A 349 10.73 7.63 -6.39
CA MET A 349 9.49 8.39 -6.28
C MET A 349 9.71 9.90 -6.06
N GLU A 350 10.70 10.28 -5.25
CA GLU A 350 11.11 11.69 -5.12
C GLU A 350 11.66 12.24 -6.44
N GLN A 351 12.49 11.47 -7.14
CA GLN A 351 13.03 11.85 -8.44
C GLN A 351 11.93 12.04 -9.47
N LYS A 352 10.90 11.18 -9.46
CA LYS A 352 9.69 11.34 -10.28
C LYS A 352 8.96 12.64 -9.97
N LYS A 353 8.68 12.93 -8.70
CA LYS A 353 8.04 14.19 -8.26
C LYS A 353 8.85 15.42 -8.67
N LEU A 354 10.17 15.37 -8.54
CA LEU A 354 11.07 16.44 -9.00
C LEU A 354 11.02 16.62 -10.52
N ASN A 355 11.02 15.53 -11.29
CA ASN A 355 10.92 15.59 -12.75
C ASN A 355 9.59 16.21 -13.20
N ASP A 356 8.47 15.88 -12.54
CA ASP A 356 7.19 16.49 -12.83
C ASP A 356 7.15 17.98 -12.48
N LYS A 357 7.73 18.37 -11.33
CA LYS A 357 7.91 19.79 -10.98
C LYS A 357 8.77 20.53 -12.00
N LYS A 358 9.81 19.89 -12.54
CA LYS A 358 10.67 20.47 -13.57
C LYS A 358 9.93 20.75 -14.88
N LYS A 359 8.92 19.96 -15.26
CA LYS A 359 8.12 20.18 -16.49
C LYS A 359 7.41 21.54 -16.50
N GLY A 360 7.05 22.07 -15.33
CA GLY A 360 6.40 23.38 -15.20
C GLY A 360 7.37 24.57 -15.16
N ILE A 361 8.69 24.34 -15.23
CA ILE A 361 9.72 25.38 -15.07
C ILE A 361 10.46 25.54 -16.40
N SER A 362 10.50 26.75 -16.93
CA SER A 362 11.38 27.07 -18.05
C SER A 362 12.82 27.20 -17.54
N TYR A 363 13.73 26.41 -18.09
CA TYR A 363 15.16 26.49 -17.78
C TYR A 363 15.95 27.28 -18.84
N GLY A 364 15.28 27.86 -19.83
CA GLY A 364 15.91 28.43 -21.03
C GLY A 364 16.33 27.36 -22.04
N VAL A 365 17.05 27.77 -23.08
CA VAL A 365 17.48 26.87 -24.16
C VAL A 365 18.54 25.88 -23.65
N PRO A 366 18.33 24.55 -23.75
CA PRO A 366 19.32 23.55 -23.33
C PRO A 366 20.66 23.74 -24.04
N ILE A 367 21.78 23.55 -23.33
CA ILE A 367 23.12 23.82 -23.87
C ILE A 367 23.39 22.94 -25.09
N GLU A 368 22.90 21.71 -25.05
CA GLU A 368 23.05 20.68 -26.07
C GLU A 368 22.33 21.04 -27.37
N SER A 369 21.35 21.94 -27.30
CA SER A 369 20.57 22.42 -28.45
C SER A 369 21.09 23.72 -29.05
N LEU A 370 22.10 24.34 -28.43
CA LEU A 370 22.63 25.62 -28.90
C LEU A 370 23.46 25.44 -30.18
N PRO A 371 23.32 26.37 -31.15
CA PRO A 371 24.17 26.36 -32.33
C PRO A 371 25.62 26.68 -31.95
N VAL A 372 26.57 26.11 -32.69
CA VAL A 372 27.99 26.41 -32.51
C VAL A 372 28.37 27.65 -33.33
N TRP A 373 29.03 28.62 -32.71
CA TRP A 373 29.48 29.86 -33.34
C TRP A 373 31.01 29.95 -33.34
N SER A 374 31.56 30.39 -34.47
CA SER A 374 32.97 30.79 -34.56
C SER A 374 33.16 32.19 -33.98
N LYS A 375 34.42 32.58 -33.74
CA LYS A 375 34.76 33.91 -33.26
C LYS A 375 34.37 35.00 -34.25
N GLU A 376 34.50 34.73 -35.54
CA GLU A 376 34.12 35.65 -36.63
C GLU A 376 32.62 35.89 -36.63
N LYS A 377 31.82 34.84 -36.43
CA LYS A 377 30.36 34.96 -36.34
C LYS A 377 29.93 35.78 -35.13
N LEU A 378 30.55 35.55 -33.96
CA LEU A 378 30.30 36.36 -32.76
C LEU A 378 30.59 37.85 -33.03
N GLN A 379 31.75 38.15 -33.61
CA GLN A 379 32.14 39.53 -33.93
C GLN A 379 31.19 40.18 -34.94
N ALA A 380 30.75 39.45 -35.97
CA ALA A 380 29.77 39.95 -36.92
C ALA A 380 28.42 40.29 -36.27
N GLU A 381 27.94 39.47 -35.31
CA GLU A 381 26.71 39.76 -34.58
C GLU A 381 26.85 40.95 -33.61
N VAL A 382 28.02 41.13 -32.99
CA VAL A 382 28.34 42.32 -32.18
C VAL A 382 28.37 43.59 -33.05
N GLN A 383 28.96 43.53 -34.25
CA GLN A 383 28.99 44.66 -35.20
C GLN A 383 27.59 45.07 -35.68
N LYS A 384 26.62 44.14 -35.69
CA LYS A 384 25.20 44.45 -35.95
C LYS A 384 24.50 45.18 -34.79
N GLY A 385 25.19 45.39 -33.67
CA GLY A 385 24.69 46.14 -32.51
C GLY A 385 24.12 45.28 -31.37
N ARG A 386 24.24 43.95 -31.44
CA ARG A 386 23.82 43.05 -30.35
C ARG A 386 24.81 43.11 -29.18
N ILE A 387 24.30 43.04 -27.96
CA ILE A 387 25.13 43.03 -26.74
C ILE A 387 25.33 41.58 -26.32
N LEU A 388 26.44 40.99 -26.76
CA LEU A 388 26.78 39.59 -26.50
C LEU A 388 27.95 39.49 -25.53
N ILE A 389 27.90 38.51 -24.62
CA ILE A 389 29.00 38.16 -23.71
C ILE A 389 29.24 36.66 -23.72
N ILE A 390 30.46 36.22 -23.40
CA ILE A 390 30.79 34.80 -23.27
C ILE A 390 30.97 34.47 -21.78
N VAL A 391 30.36 33.38 -21.32
CA VAL A 391 30.64 32.78 -20.00
C VAL A 391 30.72 31.26 -20.16
N LYS A 392 31.86 30.66 -19.80
CA LYS A 392 32.16 29.22 -19.95
C LYS A 392 31.83 28.70 -21.35
N ASP A 393 32.39 29.35 -22.37
CA ASP A 393 32.20 29.01 -23.79
C ASP A 393 30.75 29.09 -24.30
N ILE A 394 29.82 29.66 -23.52
CA ILE A 394 28.45 29.91 -23.95
C ILE A 394 28.28 31.40 -24.24
N VAL A 395 27.71 31.71 -25.39
CA VAL A 395 27.36 33.07 -25.80
C VAL A 395 25.97 33.40 -25.26
N PHE A 396 25.88 34.52 -24.55
CA PHE A 396 24.64 35.06 -24.02
C PHE A 396 24.29 36.37 -24.70
N ASP A 397 23.04 36.51 -25.14
CA ASP A 397 22.48 37.78 -25.58
C ASP A 397 21.85 38.49 -24.39
N VAL A 398 22.54 39.52 -23.93
CA VAL A 398 22.15 40.32 -22.76
C VAL A 398 21.61 41.68 -23.17
N GLU A 399 21.29 41.91 -24.45
CA GLU A 399 20.87 43.22 -24.97
C GLU A 399 19.67 43.80 -24.21
N GLU A 400 18.58 43.03 -24.10
CA GLU A 400 17.38 43.47 -23.38
C GLU A 400 17.68 43.71 -21.89
N PHE A 401 18.43 42.79 -21.27
CA PHE A 401 18.75 42.87 -19.85
C PHE A 401 19.64 44.08 -19.53
N ALA A 402 20.69 44.31 -20.31
CA ALA A 402 21.58 45.46 -20.19
C ALA A 402 20.82 46.79 -20.44
N ARG A 403 20.01 46.87 -21.50
CA ARG A 403 19.23 48.09 -21.81
C ARG A 403 18.15 48.40 -20.78
N SER A 404 17.54 47.39 -20.18
CA SER A 404 16.53 47.56 -19.13
C SER A 404 17.08 48.20 -17.85
N GLY A 405 18.40 48.17 -17.62
CA GLY A 405 19.00 48.68 -16.38
C GLY A 405 18.71 47.83 -15.14
N ARG A 406 18.14 46.63 -15.33
CA ARG A 406 17.80 45.71 -14.24
C ARG A 406 19.02 45.00 -13.63
N HIS A 407 20.19 45.09 -14.26
CA HIS A 407 21.42 44.54 -13.70
C HIS A 407 21.86 45.34 -12.46
N PRO A 408 21.98 44.71 -11.26
CA PRO A 408 22.28 45.43 -10.02
C PRO A 408 23.61 46.20 -10.03
N GLY A 409 24.59 45.74 -10.79
CA GLY A 409 25.88 46.43 -10.97
C GLY A 409 25.84 47.64 -11.91
N GLY A 410 24.67 47.98 -12.46
CA GLY A 410 24.51 49.05 -13.44
C GLY A 410 24.83 48.63 -14.87
N LYS A 411 24.57 49.55 -15.81
CA LYS A 411 24.70 49.31 -17.26
C LYS A 411 26.15 49.34 -17.75
N SER A 412 27.02 50.07 -17.06
CA SER A 412 28.42 50.27 -17.43
C SER A 412 29.21 48.96 -17.50
N VAL A 413 28.84 47.98 -16.67
CA VAL A 413 29.48 46.64 -16.61
C VAL A 413 29.46 45.91 -17.95
N PHE A 414 28.45 46.17 -18.80
CA PHE A 414 28.36 45.54 -20.12
C PHE A 414 29.19 46.26 -21.18
N ILE A 415 29.41 47.58 -21.07
CA ILE A 415 29.97 48.41 -22.13
C ILE A 415 31.41 47.99 -22.48
N GLU A 416 32.22 47.68 -21.46
CA GLU A 416 33.62 47.28 -21.63
C GLU A 416 33.80 45.80 -21.99
N ARG A 417 32.70 45.03 -21.95
CA ARG A 417 32.71 43.57 -22.01
C ARG A 417 32.00 42.98 -23.23
N ILE A 418 31.47 43.84 -24.12
CA ILE A 418 30.78 43.41 -25.35
C ILE A 418 31.72 42.56 -26.22
N GLY A 419 31.27 41.36 -26.58
CA GLY A 419 32.00 40.41 -27.41
C GLY A 419 33.18 39.73 -26.73
N SER A 420 33.35 39.91 -25.41
CA SER A 420 34.48 39.38 -24.63
C SER A 420 34.09 38.22 -23.72
N ASP A 421 35.10 37.46 -23.29
CA ASP A 421 34.94 36.41 -22.28
C ASP A 421 34.92 36.99 -20.87
N CYS A 422 33.75 36.86 -20.23
CA CYS A 422 33.44 37.36 -18.90
C CYS A 422 33.45 36.24 -17.85
N THR A 423 33.98 35.06 -18.17
CA THR A 423 33.94 33.88 -17.29
C THR A 423 34.55 34.16 -15.92
N THR A 424 35.71 34.82 -15.88
CA THR A 424 36.41 35.15 -14.64
C THR A 424 35.61 36.17 -13.83
N ASP A 425 35.17 37.26 -14.47
CA ASP A 425 34.40 38.33 -13.82
C ASP A 425 33.12 37.79 -13.18
N PHE A 426 32.42 36.90 -13.89
CA PHE A 426 31.15 36.32 -13.47
C PHE A 426 31.27 35.25 -12.36
N ASN A 427 32.43 34.58 -12.25
CA ASN A 427 32.67 33.49 -11.30
C ASN A 427 33.60 33.89 -10.14
N GLY A 428 33.63 35.18 -9.77
CA GLY A 428 34.31 35.66 -8.57
C GLY A 428 35.56 36.49 -8.77
N GLY A 429 35.95 36.76 -10.02
CA GLY A 429 37.00 37.74 -10.33
C GLY A 429 36.57 39.19 -10.06
N VAL A 430 35.30 39.51 -10.38
CA VAL A 430 34.67 40.79 -10.03
C VAL A 430 33.50 40.57 -9.09
N TYR A 431 32.58 39.68 -9.47
CA TYR A 431 31.46 39.32 -8.63
C TYR A 431 31.11 37.85 -8.79
N ASN A 432 31.09 37.11 -7.69
CA ASN A 432 30.63 35.73 -7.71
C ASN A 432 29.10 35.71 -7.71
N HIS A 433 28.52 35.61 -8.91
CA HIS A 433 27.07 35.66 -9.07
C HIS A 433 26.37 34.55 -8.29
N THR A 434 25.11 34.76 -7.87
CA THR A 434 24.33 33.77 -7.13
C THR A 434 23.66 32.77 -8.08
N ASN A 435 23.10 31.67 -7.55
CA ASN A 435 22.31 30.73 -8.36
C ASN A 435 21.12 31.40 -9.06
N ALA A 436 20.49 32.40 -8.42
CA ALA A 436 19.40 33.15 -9.04
C ALA A 436 19.87 33.91 -10.29
N ALA A 437 21.03 34.59 -10.23
CA ALA A 437 21.60 35.28 -11.38
C ALA A 437 22.03 34.31 -12.49
N ARG A 438 22.59 33.14 -12.13
CA ARG A 438 22.92 32.07 -13.09
C ARG A 438 21.68 31.50 -13.77
N ASN A 439 20.59 31.28 -13.01
CA ASN A 439 19.31 30.82 -13.55
C ASN A 439 18.70 31.87 -14.49
N LEU A 440 18.75 33.16 -14.14
CA LEU A 440 18.27 34.21 -15.05
C LEU A 440 19.08 34.24 -16.35
N MET A 441 20.41 34.13 -16.23
CA MET A 441 21.32 34.10 -17.38
C MET A 441 21.06 32.91 -18.31
N SER A 442 20.54 31.79 -17.79
CA SER A 442 20.23 30.62 -18.59
C SER A 442 19.16 30.87 -19.67
N HIS A 443 18.32 31.90 -19.52
CA HIS A 443 17.33 32.30 -20.52
C HIS A 443 17.91 33.15 -21.66
N MET A 444 19.13 33.67 -21.48
CA MET A 444 19.81 34.54 -22.44
C MET A 444 20.78 33.78 -23.36
N ARG A 445 20.83 32.45 -23.29
CA ARG A 445 21.73 31.62 -24.10
C ARG A 445 21.36 31.65 -25.58
N VAL A 446 22.35 31.86 -26.45
CA VAL A 446 22.14 31.90 -27.91
C VAL A 446 23.08 31.00 -28.72
N ALA A 447 24.26 30.66 -28.20
CA ALA A 447 25.20 29.79 -28.91
C ALA A 447 26.24 29.16 -27.96
N LYS A 448 26.90 28.09 -28.43
CA LYS A 448 28.16 27.58 -27.87
C LYS A 448 29.31 28.08 -28.75
N MET A 449 30.43 28.50 -28.17
CA MET A 449 31.65 28.83 -28.90
C MET A 449 32.28 27.56 -29.47
N GLN A 450 32.79 27.65 -30.69
CA GLN A 450 33.56 26.58 -31.31
C GLN A 450 34.85 26.34 -30.51
N GLU A 451 35.04 25.12 -30.01
CA GLU A 451 36.28 24.72 -29.34
C GLU A 451 37.43 24.81 -30.35
N TYR A 452 38.37 25.72 -30.11
CA TYR A 452 39.65 25.68 -30.81
C TYR A 452 40.39 24.46 -30.31
N LYS A 453 40.51 23.42 -31.17
CA LYS A 453 41.55 22.42 -30.98
C LYS A 453 42.86 23.16 -30.93
N LYS A 454 43.49 23.25 -29.75
CA LYS A 454 44.91 23.56 -29.67
C LYS A 454 45.61 22.42 -30.41
N GLU A 455 46.08 22.70 -31.62
CA GLU A 455 47.09 21.86 -32.26
C GLU A 455 48.25 21.76 -31.26
N GLN A 456 48.58 20.51 -30.88
CA GLN A 456 49.65 20.19 -29.95
C GLN A 456 51.01 20.49 -30.56
#